data_AF-A0A7S2G0F2-F1
#
_entry.id   AF-A0A7S2G0F2-F1
#
_cell.length_a   1.000
_cell.length_b   1.000
_cell.length_c   1.000
_cell.angle_alpha   90.00
_cell.angle_beta   90.00
_cell.angle_gamma   90.00
#
_symmetry.space_group_name_H-M   'P 1'
#
loop_
_entity.id
_entity.type
_entity.pdbx_description
1 polymer ?
#
loop_
_entity_poly.entity_id
_entity_poly.type
_entity_poly.pdbx_seq_one_letter_code
_entity_poly.pdbx_strand_id
1 'polypeptide(L)'
;QGHGDGLTISQLDASWPNDAVRDARPRDPESPSAKWPLVVFSHGSGAFRASYIYLTEFLASHGFVVMACDHPGSARYTQVDGEVVKPGGQRSRREQMESDRPADLIFLIDCMEKMANQGGDSRFAGRVDATNAAVAGMSFGGFSTA
;
A
#
# COMPACT_ATOMS: atom_id res chain seq x y z
N GLN A 1 7.95 25.45 -11.18
CA GLN A 1 8.55 24.38 -12.01
C GLN A 1 8.04 23.06 -11.44
N GLY A 2 7.04 22.42 -12.04
CA GLY A 2 6.44 21.23 -11.40
C GLY A 2 5.62 20.44 -12.39
N HIS A 3 5.86 19.13 -12.42
CA HIS A 3 5.49 18.16 -13.46
C HIS A 3 6.48 18.13 -14.62
N GLY A 4 7.64 17.52 -14.37
CA GLY A 4 8.41 16.92 -15.45
C GLY A 4 7.66 15.66 -15.89
N ASP A 5 7.22 15.62 -17.15
CA ASP A 5 6.75 14.39 -17.76
C ASP A 5 7.91 13.40 -17.84
N GLY A 6 7.65 12.11 -17.57
CA GLY A 6 8.61 11.05 -17.87
C GLY A 6 9.76 10.85 -16.89
N LEU A 7 9.56 11.09 -15.58
CA LEU A 7 10.55 10.67 -14.59
C LEU A 7 10.64 9.13 -14.55
N THR A 8 11.86 8.61 -14.71
CA THR A 8 12.14 7.19 -14.48
C THR A 8 11.97 6.85 -13.00
N ILE A 9 11.79 5.57 -12.70
CA ILE A 9 11.79 5.08 -11.31
C ILE A 9 13.06 5.49 -10.57
N SER A 10 14.23 5.40 -11.21
CA SER A 10 15.50 5.81 -10.60
C SER A 10 15.57 7.31 -10.29
N GLN A 11 14.98 8.15 -11.14
CA GLN A 11 14.91 9.60 -10.90
C GLN A 11 13.94 9.94 -9.76
N LEU A 12 12.82 9.20 -9.66
CA LEU A 12 11.92 9.31 -8.52
C LEU A 12 12.65 8.92 -7.23
N ASP A 13 13.30 7.75 -7.20
CA ASP A 13 13.99 7.25 -6.01
C ASP A 13 15.11 8.19 -5.55
N ALA A 14 15.85 8.82 -6.46
CA ALA A 14 16.92 9.77 -6.14
C ALA A 14 16.44 11.11 -5.54
N SER A 15 15.15 11.45 -5.74
CA SER A 15 14.58 12.73 -5.30
C SER A 15 13.48 12.58 -4.25
N TRP A 16 13.04 11.35 -3.96
CA TRP A 16 11.97 11.09 -3.02
C TRP A 16 12.49 11.14 -1.57
N PRO A 17 11.94 11.99 -0.70
CA PRO A 17 12.44 12.17 0.66
C PRO A 17 11.98 11.02 1.57
N ASN A 18 12.67 9.88 1.49
CA ASN A 18 12.44 8.67 2.29
C ASN A 18 13.74 7.88 2.43
N ASP A 19 13.82 7.02 3.44
CA ASP A 19 15.01 6.19 3.71
C ASP A 19 14.89 4.78 3.09
N ALA A 20 13.70 4.42 2.61
CA ALA A 20 13.39 3.15 2.02
C ALA A 20 13.96 3.05 0.60
N VAL A 21 14.37 1.84 0.27
CA VAL A 21 14.90 1.49 -1.04
C VAL A 21 14.05 0.38 -1.66
N ARG A 22 13.97 0.37 -2.99
CA ARG A 22 13.27 -0.69 -3.72
C ARG A 22 13.99 -2.01 -3.56
N ASP A 23 13.19 -3.09 -3.55
CA ASP A 23 13.66 -4.47 -3.54
C ASP A 23 14.69 -4.75 -2.42
N ALA A 24 14.58 -4.01 -1.32
CA ALA A 24 15.36 -4.29 -0.12
C ALA A 24 15.14 -5.75 0.30
N ARG A 25 16.24 -6.45 0.60
CA ARG A 25 16.16 -7.80 1.18
C ARG A 25 15.35 -7.70 2.48
N PRO A 26 14.22 -8.43 2.61
CA PRO A 26 13.51 -8.49 3.88
C PRO A 26 14.44 -9.01 4.98
N ARG A 27 14.32 -8.47 6.20
CA ARG A 27 15.03 -8.99 7.38
C ARG A 27 14.76 -10.49 7.51
N ASP A 28 15.65 -11.25 8.13
CA ASP A 28 15.32 -12.63 8.48
C ASP A 28 14.33 -12.67 9.65
N PRO A 29 13.37 -13.60 9.67
CA PRO A 29 12.46 -13.74 10.79
C PRO A 29 13.24 -14.15 12.05
N GLU A 30 12.75 -13.76 13.23
CA GLU A 30 13.43 -14.07 14.51
C GLU A 30 13.53 -15.59 14.78
N SER A 31 12.63 -16.37 14.18
CA SER A 31 12.69 -17.83 14.17
C SER A 31 12.10 -18.38 12.87
N PRO A 32 12.36 -19.66 12.50
CA PRO A 32 11.81 -20.27 11.28
C PRO A 32 10.27 -20.27 11.21
N SER A 33 9.58 -20.17 12.35
CA SER A 33 8.12 -20.10 12.44
C SER A 33 7.58 -18.68 12.68
N ALA A 34 8.44 -17.68 12.87
CA ALA A 34 8.00 -16.31 13.09
C ALA A 34 7.48 -15.71 11.78
N LYS A 35 6.28 -15.14 11.85
CA LYS A 35 5.63 -14.43 10.76
C LYS A 35 5.55 -12.95 11.10
N TRP A 36 5.75 -12.08 10.11
CA TRP A 36 5.55 -10.65 10.28
C TRP A 36 4.06 -10.31 10.31
N PRO A 37 3.63 -9.45 11.25
CA PRO A 37 2.27 -8.91 11.25
C PRO A 37 2.06 -8.02 10.02
N LEU A 38 0.83 -8.06 9.48
CA LEU A 38 0.40 -7.24 8.35
C LEU A 38 -0.28 -5.95 8.83
N VAL A 39 0.07 -4.82 8.23
CA VAL A 39 -0.68 -3.57 8.30
C VAL A 39 -1.11 -3.17 6.89
N VAL A 40 -2.41 -2.98 6.67
CA VAL A 40 -2.92 -2.37 5.45
C VAL A 40 -3.21 -0.90 5.71
N PHE A 41 -2.68 -0.02 4.85
CA PHE A 41 -2.78 1.43 5.03
C PHE A 41 -3.62 2.09 3.93
N SER A 42 -4.69 2.79 4.33
CA SER A 42 -5.57 3.56 3.45
C SER A 42 -5.27 5.06 3.49
N HIS A 43 -5.00 5.66 2.33
CA HIS A 43 -4.74 7.10 2.22
C HIS A 43 -6.04 7.93 2.29
N GLY A 44 -5.95 9.22 2.65
CA GLY A 44 -7.09 10.15 2.61
C GLY A 44 -7.62 10.43 1.19
N SER A 45 -8.74 11.15 1.07
CA SER A 45 -9.27 11.55 -0.25
C SER A 45 -8.28 12.47 -0.99
N GLY A 46 -8.01 12.21 -2.27
CA GLY A 46 -7.07 12.99 -3.09
C GLY A 46 -5.59 12.74 -2.80
N ALA A 47 -5.25 11.95 -1.76
CA ALA A 47 -3.90 11.48 -1.48
C ALA A 47 -3.52 10.29 -2.39
N PHE A 48 -2.45 9.56 -2.11
CA PHE A 48 -2.02 8.36 -2.86
C PHE A 48 -1.13 7.48 -1.97
N ARG A 49 -0.78 6.26 -2.43
CA ARG A 49 -0.10 5.22 -1.64
C ARG A 49 1.15 5.66 -0.87
N ALA A 50 1.89 6.65 -1.38
CA ALA A 50 3.12 7.15 -0.74
C ALA A 50 2.93 8.46 0.05
N SER A 51 1.70 8.93 0.26
CA SER A 51 1.44 10.19 0.99
C SER A 51 1.80 10.14 2.48
N TYR A 52 1.91 8.93 3.04
CA TYR A 52 2.18 8.70 4.46
C TYR A 52 3.45 7.90 4.66
N ILE A 53 4.45 8.13 3.79
CA ILE A 53 5.67 7.33 3.76
C ILE A 53 6.40 7.31 5.10
N TYR A 54 6.44 8.45 5.82
CA TYR A 54 7.03 8.54 7.16
C TYR A 54 6.46 7.50 8.14
N LEU A 55 5.14 7.24 8.06
CA LEU A 55 4.46 6.31 8.95
C LEU A 55 4.63 4.87 8.45
N THR A 56 4.46 4.65 7.15
CA THR A 56 4.59 3.30 6.58
C THR A 56 6.02 2.76 6.69
N GLU A 57 7.04 3.61 6.51
CA GLU A 57 8.44 3.26 6.77
C GLU A 57 8.72 3.03 8.25
N PHE A 58 8.18 3.89 9.12
CA PHE A 58 8.33 3.70 10.55
C PHE A 58 7.80 2.32 10.97
N LEU A 59 6.59 1.95 10.53
CA LEU A 59 6.03 0.62 10.80
C LEU A 59 6.90 -0.49 10.20
N ALA A 60 7.33 -0.36 8.94
CA ALA A 60 8.17 -1.36 8.30
C ALA A 60 9.51 -1.59 9.04
N SER A 61 10.16 -0.52 9.51
CA SER A 61 11.41 -0.61 10.29
C SER A 61 11.23 -1.27 11.66
N HIS A 62 10.00 -1.38 12.15
CA HIS A 62 9.64 -2.05 13.41
C HIS A 62 9.11 -3.49 13.21
N GLY A 63 9.29 -4.05 12.02
CA GLY A 63 9.00 -5.47 11.76
C GLY A 63 7.60 -5.77 11.26
N PHE A 64 6.86 -4.77 10.77
CA PHE A 64 5.59 -4.96 10.09
C PHE A 64 5.78 -5.10 8.59
N VAL A 65 4.98 -5.95 7.95
CA VAL A 65 4.74 -5.84 6.51
C VAL A 65 3.64 -4.81 6.30
N VAL A 66 3.92 -3.76 5.53
CA VAL A 66 2.97 -2.67 5.29
C VAL A 66 2.52 -2.67 3.84
N MET A 67 1.21 -2.77 3.61
CA MET A 67 0.58 -2.65 2.30
C MET A 67 -0.19 -1.34 2.19
N ALA A 68 0.36 -0.36 1.48
CA ALA A 68 -0.35 0.86 1.11
C ALA A 68 -0.80 0.77 -0.36
N CYS A 69 -2.07 1.04 -0.64
CA CYS A 69 -2.62 1.02 -1.99
C CYS A 69 -2.99 2.41 -2.48
N ASP A 70 -3.22 2.53 -3.78
CA ASP A 70 -4.04 3.62 -4.32
C ASP A 70 -5.49 3.14 -4.39
N HIS A 71 -6.44 4.01 -4.06
CA HIS A 71 -7.86 3.79 -4.35
C HIS A 71 -8.20 4.42 -5.71
N PRO A 72 -8.45 3.64 -6.79
CA PRO A 72 -8.62 4.17 -8.14
C PRO A 72 -9.76 5.19 -8.23
N GLY A 73 -9.50 6.33 -8.88
CA GLY A 73 -10.46 7.43 -8.98
C GLY A 73 -10.53 8.32 -7.73
N SER A 74 -9.93 7.93 -6.60
CA SER A 74 -9.78 8.79 -5.43
C SER A 74 -8.33 9.23 -5.19
N ALA A 75 -7.37 8.41 -5.62
CA ALA A 75 -5.96 8.76 -5.55
C ALA A 75 -5.58 9.90 -6.49
N ARG A 76 -4.55 10.69 -6.15
CA ARG A 76 -4.01 11.77 -7.00
C ARG A 76 -3.66 11.25 -8.41
N TYR A 77 -3.18 10.02 -8.47
CA TYR A 77 -3.04 9.22 -9.67
C TYR A 77 -2.97 7.74 -9.24
N THR A 78 -3.33 6.84 -10.15
CA THR A 78 -3.10 5.40 -10.01
C THR A 78 -2.48 4.92 -11.32
N GLN A 79 -1.47 4.07 -11.25
CA GLN A 79 -0.90 3.43 -12.44
C GLN A 79 -1.43 2.01 -12.54
N VAL A 80 -2.09 1.68 -13.65
CA VAL A 80 -2.64 0.35 -13.94
C VAL A 80 -2.12 -0.05 -15.31
N ASP A 81 -1.37 -1.14 -15.39
CA ASP A 81 -0.81 -1.67 -16.65
C ASP A 81 -0.03 -0.64 -17.49
N GLY A 82 0.69 0.28 -16.82
CA GLY A 82 1.45 1.34 -17.47
C GLY A 82 0.65 2.62 -17.74
N GLU A 83 -0.67 2.57 -17.62
CA GLU A 83 -1.57 3.70 -17.86
C GLU A 83 -1.88 4.48 -16.58
N VAL A 84 -1.98 5.80 -16.71
CA VAL A 84 -2.29 6.69 -15.57
C VAL A 84 -3.79 6.94 -15.49
N VAL A 85 -4.42 6.39 -14.46
CA VAL A 85 -5.78 6.72 -14.04
C VAL A 85 -5.74 7.95 -13.14
N LYS A 86 -6.33 9.05 -13.62
CA LYS A 86 -6.49 10.29 -12.83
C LYS A 86 -7.78 10.22 -11.99
N PRO A 87 -7.86 10.95 -10.87
CA PRO A 87 -9.10 11.07 -10.13
C PRO A 87 -10.17 11.74 -11.01
N GLY A 88 -11.39 11.20 -10.96
CA GLY A 88 -12.56 11.70 -11.67
C GLY A 88 -13.65 10.63 -11.84
N GLY A 89 -14.84 11.07 -12.27
CA GLY A 89 -15.95 10.17 -12.60
C GLY A 89 -16.67 9.59 -11.38
N GLN A 90 -17.33 8.45 -11.59
CA GLN A 90 -18.18 7.80 -10.56
C GLN A 90 -17.37 7.41 -9.32
N ARG A 91 -16.15 6.89 -9.49
CA ARG A 91 -15.28 6.46 -8.37
C ARG A 91 -14.75 7.61 -7.50
N SER A 92 -14.87 8.85 -7.93
CA SER A 92 -14.57 10.02 -7.08
C SER A 92 -15.78 10.53 -6.28
N ARG A 93 -16.97 9.97 -6.53
CA ARG A 93 -18.17 10.33 -5.76
C ARG A 93 -18.07 9.68 -4.39
N ARG A 94 -18.41 10.45 -3.36
CA ARG A 94 -18.30 10.02 -1.97
C ARG A 94 -18.99 8.67 -1.72
N GLU A 95 -20.24 8.53 -2.14
CA GLU A 95 -21.00 7.27 -1.98
C GLU A 95 -20.28 6.06 -2.58
N GLN A 96 -19.71 6.21 -3.78
CA GLN A 96 -18.95 5.14 -4.41
C GLN A 96 -17.65 4.85 -3.65
N MET A 97 -16.95 5.89 -3.20
CA MET A 97 -15.72 5.73 -2.41
C MET A 97 -15.99 5.04 -1.06
N GLU A 98 -17.12 5.34 -0.41
CA GLU A 98 -17.52 4.69 0.84
C GLU A 98 -17.82 3.20 0.63
N SER A 99 -18.34 2.82 -0.54
CA SER A 99 -18.59 1.43 -0.92
C SER A 99 -17.32 0.69 -1.36
N ASP A 100 -16.47 1.30 -2.18
CA ASP A 100 -15.36 0.61 -2.84
C ASP A 100 -14.16 0.41 -1.91
N ARG A 101 -13.85 1.41 -1.06
CA ARG A 101 -12.60 1.40 -0.31
C ARG A 101 -12.48 0.28 0.73
N PRO A 102 -13.52 -0.10 1.48
CA PRO A 102 -13.46 -1.30 2.32
C PRO A 102 -13.18 -2.57 1.49
N ALA A 103 -13.78 -2.68 0.30
CA ALA A 103 -13.55 -3.82 -0.59
C ALA A 103 -12.12 -3.83 -1.14
N ASP A 104 -11.53 -2.68 -1.46
CA ASP A 104 -10.12 -2.57 -1.83
C ASP A 104 -9.20 -3.10 -0.71
N LEU A 105 -9.51 -2.80 0.56
CA LEU A 105 -8.71 -3.24 1.70
C LEU A 105 -8.81 -4.75 1.92
N ILE A 106 -10.02 -5.32 1.81
CA ILE A 106 -10.25 -6.77 1.85
C ILE A 106 -9.47 -7.46 0.73
N PHE A 107 -9.54 -6.92 -0.49
CA PHE A 107 -8.80 -7.44 -1.63
C PHE A 107 -7.29 -7.51 -1.37
N LEU A 108 -6.70 -6.49 -0.73
CA LEU A 108 -5.26 -6.50 -0.39
C LEU A 108 -4.92 -7.58 0.64
N ILE A 109 -5.78 -7.77 1.65
CA ILE A 109 -5.60 -8.81 2.66
C ILE A 109 -5.67 -10.19 1.98
N ASP A 110 -6.67 -10.43 1.14
CA ASP A 110 -6.81 -11.69 0.38
C ASP A 110 -5.61 -11.94 -0.53
N CYS A 111 -5.10 -10.91 -1.20
CA CYS A 111 -3.89 -11.00 -2.02
C CYS A 111 -2.67 -11.38 -1.18
N MET A 112 -2.48 -10.76 -0.02
CA MET A 112 -1.37 -11.10 0.87
C MET A 112 -1.51 -12.50 1.43
N GLU A 113 -2.71 -12.94 1.79
CA GLU A 113 -2.95 -14.30 2.25
C GLU A 113 -2.58 -15.33 1.17
N LYS A 114 -2.97 -15.09 -0.08
CA LYS A 114 -2.56 -15.93 -1.23
C LYS A 114 -1.05 -15.93 -1.42
N MET A 115 -0.41 -14.76 -1.38
CA MET A 115 1.05 -14.67 -1.51
C MET A 115 1.78 -15.41 -0.38
N ALA A 116 1.28 -15.28 0.85
CA ALA A 116 1.88 -15.86 2.05
C ALA A 116 1.64 -17.37 2.17
N ASN A 117 0.45 -17.87 1.80
CA ASN A 117 0.06 -19.25 2.10
C ASN A 117 -0.07 -20.15 0.85
N GLN A 118 -0.16 -19.58 -0.35
CA GLN A 118 -0.43 -20.33 -1.59
C GLN A 118 0.68 -20.21 -2.64
N GLY A 119 1.81 -19.56 -2.29
CA GLY A 119 3.02 -19.55 -3.12
C GLY A 119 3.06 -18.50 -4.23
N GLY A 120 2.40 -17.34 -4.04
CA GLY A 120 2.36 -16.26 -5.04
C GLY A 120 3.64 -15.41 -5.13
N ASP A 121 4.39 -15.26 -4.03
CA ASP A 121 5.63 -14.48 -3.98
C ASP A 121 6.56 -15.02 -2.89
N SER A 122 7.81 -15.38 -3.27
CA SER A 122 8.79 -15.96 -2.35
C SER A 122 9.24 -15.02 -1.23
N ARG A 123 9.03 -13.70 -1.39
CA ARG A 123 9.31 -12.72 -0.34
C ARG A 123 8.37 -12.90 0.86
N PHE A 124 7.13 -13.34 0.62
CA PHE A 124 6.06 -13.41 1.62
C PHE A 124 5.66 -14.85 1.99
N ALA A 125 5.92 -15.82 1.11
CA ALA A 125 5.58 -17.23 1.31
C ALA A 125 6.08 -17.76 2.66
N GLY A 126 5.16 -18.15 3.54
CA GLY A 126 5.41 -18.65 4.90
C GLY A 126 5.86 -17.60 5.92
N ARG A 127 5.96 -16.32 5.55
CA ARG A 127 6.61 -15.27 6.34
C ARG A 127 5.68 -14.15 6.83
N VAL A 128 4.42 -14.10 6.39
CA VAL A 128 3.45 -13.05 6.78
C VAL A 128 2.23 -13.67 7.46
N ASP A 129 1.78 -13.06 8.55
CA ASP A 129 0.50 -13.39 9.19
C ASP A 129 -0.57 -12.41 8.69
N ALA A 130 -1.23 -12.79 7.59
CA ALA A 130 -2.35 -12.02 7.04
C ALA A 130 -3.67 -12.28 7.79
N THR A 131 -3.75 -13.30 8.65
CA THR A 131 -4.98 -13.66 9.37
C THR A 131 -5.25 -12.77 10.58
N ASN A 132 -4.24 -12.03 11.04
CA ASN A 132 -4.32 -11.06 12.12
C ASN A 132 -3.83 -9.69 11.65
N ALA A 133 -4.39 -9.20 10.55
CA ALA A 133 -4.01 -7.93 9.95
C ALA A 133 -4.61 -6.73 10.71
N ALA A 134 -3.82 -5.67 10.87
CA ALA A 134 -4.33 -4.37 11.26
C ALA A 134 -4.63 -3.52 10.03
N VAL A 135 -5.64 -2.66 10.11
CA VAL A 135 -5.96 -1.68 9.08
C VAL A 135 -5.84 -0.29 9.69
N ALA A 136 -5.11 0.61 9.03
CA ALA A 136 -4.91 1.98 9.47
C ALA A 136 -5.16 2.97 8.33
N GLY A 137 -5.59 4.18 8.65
CA GLY A 137 -5.80 5.22 7.63
C GLY A 137 -5.97 6.60 8.23
N MET A 138 -5.69 7.63 7.44
CA MET A 138 -5.89 9.03 7.84
C MET A 138 -7.06 9.65 7.08
N SER A 139 -7.86 10.47 7.78
CA SER A 139 -9.00 11.20 7.20
C SER A 139 -10.02 10.23 6.58
N PHE A 140 -10.33 10.34 5.30
CA PHE A 140 -11.21 9.40 4.61
C PHE A 140 -10.66 7.96 4.57
N GLY A 141 -9.35 7.79 4.73
CA GLY A 141 -8.75 6.48 4.99
C GLY A 141 -9.24 5.90 6.31
N GLY A 142 -9.42 6.71 7.36
CA GLY A 142 -9.95 6.27 8.64
C GLY A 142 -11.41 5.81 8.58
N PHE A 143 -12.23 6.37 7.67
CA PHE A 143 -13.56 5.80 7.36
C PHE A 143 -13.41 4.41 6.74
N SER A 144 -12.44 4.24 5.85
CA SER A 144 -12.24 2.97 5.12
C SER A 144 -11.80 1.83 6.06
N THR A 145 -11.24 2.17 7.23
CA THR A 145 -10.73 1.21 8.22
C THR A 145 -11.70 0.91 9.36
N ALA A 146 -12.86 1.57 9.41
CA ALA A 146 -13.86 1.43 10.47
C ALA A 146 -14.94 0.40 10.10
#